data_AF-A0A2T0K5I7-F1
#
_entry.id   AF-A0A2T0K5I7-F1
#
_cell.length_a   1.000
_cell.length_b   1.000
_cell.length_c   1.000
_cell.angle_alpha   90.00
_cell.angle_beta   90.00
_cell.angle_gamma   90.00
#
_symmetry.space_group_name_H-M   'P 1'
#
loop_
_entity.id
_entity.type
_entity.pdbx_description
1 polymer ?
#
loop_
_entity_poly.entity_id
_entity_poly.type
_entity_poly.pdbx_seq_one_letter_code
_entity_poly.pdbx_strand_id
1 'polypeptide(L)'
;MLRASQSLSDAWRQAQGPFAVPQSAVGDSVGAGTVLAAAQDTVDGGGVAVERLVAVLEGDMDRLYRIAFAYKKADDDAAADLRRTHPNLPI
;
A
#
# COMPACT_ATOMS: atom_id res chain seq x y z
N MET A 1 -9.17 -0.50 -2.79
CA MET A 1 -7.70 -0.64 -2.66
C MET A 1 -7.21 -0.41 -1.24
N LEU A 2 -7.66 0.59 -0.48
CA LEU A 2 -7.23 0.75 0.93
C LEU A 2 -7.49 -0.50 1.81
N ARG A 3 -8.64 -1.15 1.64
CA ARG A 3 -8.93 -2.44 2.31
C ARG A 3 -8.01 -3.58 1.85
N ALA A 4 -7.55 -3.53 0.61
CA ALA A 4 -6.65 -4.54 0.05
C ALA A 4 -5.20 -4.32 0.53
N SER A 5 -4.74 -3.07 0.63
CA SER A 5 -3.43 -2.74 1.22
C SER A 5 -3.40 -3.09 2.71
N GLN A 6 -4.46 -2.75 3.45
CA GLN A 6 -4.63 -3.18 4.85
C GLN A 6 -4.62 -4.70 4.99
N SER A 7 -5.43 -5.41 4.18
CA SER A 7 -5.48 -6.88 4.20
C SER A 7 -4.14 -7.51 3.87
N LEU A 8 -3.34 -6.92 2.99
CA LEU A 8 -2.01 -7.41 2.65
C LEU A 8 -1.01 -7.20 3.80
N SER A 9 -0.99 -6.01 4.40
CA SER A 9 -0.20 -5.71 5.59
C SER A 9 -0.51 -6.66 6.75
N ASP A 10 -1.80 -6.88 7.00
CA ASP A 10 -2.26 -7.75 8.08
C ASP A 10 -1.90 -9.22 7.81
N ALA A 11 -2.07 -9.69 6.58
CA ALA A 11 -1.70 -11.04 6.17
C ALA A 11 -0.18 -11.27 6.32
N TRP A 12 0.64 -10.29 5.94
CA TRP A 12 2.09 -10.38 6.10
C TRP A 12 2.50 -10.45 7.58
N ARG A 13 1.96 -9.56 8.43
CA ARG A 13 2.24 -9.57 9.89
C ARG A 13 1.85 -10.90 10.53
N GLN A 14 0.75 -11.51 10.11
CA GLN A 14 0.34 -12.83 10.60
C GLN A 14 1.27 -13.95 10.09
N ALA A 15 1.78 -13.83 8.87
CA ALA A 15 2.65 -14.82 8.25
C ALA A 15 4.11 -14.76 8.73
N GLN A 16 4.57 -13.65 9.33
CA GLN A 16 5.95 -13.49 9.78
C GLN A 16 6.38 -14.50 10.86
N GLY A 17 5.48 -14.83 11.80
CA GLY A 17 5.79 -15.74 12.91
C GLY A 17 6.28 -17.13 12.46
N PRO A 18 5.57 -17.80 11.53
CA PRO A 18 6.00 -19.07 10.94
C PRO A 18 7.36 -19.06 10.22
N PHE A 19 7.84 -17.91 9.74
CA PHE A 19 9.15 -17.82 9.07
C PHE A 19 10.32 -17.69 10.05
N ALA A 20 10.06 -17.49 11.34
CA ALA A 20 11.10 -17.44 12.36
C ALA A 20 11.72 -18.83 12.54
N VAL A 21 12.96 -19.01 12.07
CA VAL A 21 13.72 -20.23 12.31
C VAL A 21 14.26 -20.19 13.74
N PRO A 22 13.89 -21.14 14.63
CA PRO A 22 14.44 -21.16 15.97
C PRO A 22 15.94 -21.46 15.93
N GLN A 23 16.72 -20.81 16.78
CA GLN A 23 18.17 -20.99 16.83
C GLN A 23 18.58 -22.44 17.12
N SER A 24 17.74 -23.19 17.85
CA SER A 24 17.93 -24.61 18.10
C SER A 24 17.78 -25.50 16.85
N ALA A 25 17.17 -25.01 15.76
CA ALA A 25 16.98 -25.78 14.53
C ALA A 25 18.24 -25.88 13.66
N VAL A 26 19.19 -24.95 13.79
CA VAL A 26 20.44 -24.94 13.00
C VAL A 26 21.60 -25.69 13.66
N GLY A 27 21.44 -26.08 14.93
CA GLY A 27 22.43 -26.85 15.70
C GLY A 27 23.77 -26.10 15.89
N ASP A 28 24.82 -26.83 16.26
CA ASP A 28 26.17 -26.29 16.48
C ASP A 28 27.08 -26.45 15.24
N SER A 29 26.48 -26.33 14.05
CA SER A 29 27.23 -26.45 12.80
C SER A 29 28.00 -25.16 12.51
N VAL A 30 29.19 -25.27 11.91
CA VAL A 30 30.06 -24.12 11.60
C VAL A 30 29.37 -23.03 10.75
N GLY A 31 28.31 -23.39 10.00
CA GLY A 31 27.51 -22.47 9.18
C GLY A 31 26.15 -22.07 9.77
N ALA A 32 25.79 -22.56 10.97
CA ALA A 32 24.48 -22.35 11.59
C ALA A 32 24.10 -20.87 11.70
N GLY A 33 25.05 -20.05 12.16
CA GLY A 33 24.86 -18.61 12.31
C GLY A 33 24.59 -17.90 10.98
N THR A 34 25.29 -18.30 9.91
CA THR A 34 25.12 -17.71 8.57
C THR A 34 23.76 -18.05 7.96
N VAL A 35 23.31 -19.30 8.13
CA VAL A 35 21.99 -19.73 7.65
C VAL A 35 20.87 -19.01 8.41
N LEU A 36 21.00 -18.85 9.72
CA LEU A 36 20.03 -18.12 10.53
C LEU A 36 19.96 -16.64 10.14
N ALA A 37 21.12 -16.00 9.95
CA ALA A 37 21.19 -14.60 9.50
C ALA A 37 20.55 -14.43 8.11
N ALA A 38 20.85 -15.31 7.15
CA ALA A 38 20.26 -15.25 5.82
C ALA A 38 18.73 -15.45 5.83
N ALA A 39 18.22 -16.30 6.73
CA ALA A 39 16.78 -16.49 6.92
C ALA A 39 16.13 -15.21 7.49
N GLN A 40 16.75 -14.57 8.48
CA GLN A 40 16.29 -13.30 9.06
C GLN A 40 16.29 -12.18 8.02
N ASP A 41 17.40 -12.01 7.30
CA ASP A 41 17.53 -11.00 6.23
C ASP A 41 16.46 -11.18 5.14
N THR A 42 16.11 -12.43 4.82
CA THR A 42 15.06 -12.72 3.83
C THR A 42 13.68 -12.30 4.33
N VAL A 43 13.37 -12.56 5.60
CA VAL A 43 12.09 -12.15 6.21
C VAL A 43 12.00 -10.63 6.29
N ASP A 44 13.07 -9.97 6.72
CA ASP A 44 13.13 -8.51 6.83
C ASP A 44 13.02 -7.84 5.45
N GLY A 45 13.75 -8.37 4.45
CA GLY A 45 13.65 -7.92 3.07
C GLY A 45 12.25 -8.11 2.48
N GLY A 46 11.58 -9.22 2.80
CA GLY A 46 10.19 -9.47 2.44
C GLY A 46 9.24 -8.42 3.06
N GLY A 47 9.46 -8.06 4.32
CA GLY A 47 8.69 -7.02 5.00
C GLY A 47 8.79 -5.66 4.31
N VAL A 48 10.02 -5.24 3.99
CA VAL A 48 10.26 -4.00 3.25
C VAL A 48 9.59 -4.02 1.87
N ALA A 49 9.61 -5.15 1.17
CA ALA A 49 8.96 -5.27 -0.13
C ALA A 49 7.44 -5.13 -0.05
N VAL A 50 6.80 -5.76 0.97
CA VAL A 50 5.35 -5.65 1.20
C VAL A 50 4.95 -4.23 1.58
N GLU A 51 5.71 -3.58 2.47
CA GLU A 51 5.46 -2.18 2.85
C GLU A 51 5.53 -1.22 1.66
N ARG A 52 6.49 -1.43 0.76
CA ARG A 52 6.59 -0.66 -0.48
C ARG A 52 5.38 -0.87 -1.39
N LEU A 53 4.88 -2.10 -1.51
CA LEU A 53 3.68 -2.38 -2.30
C LEU A 53 2.45 -1.68 -1.71
N VAL A 54 2.31 -1.72 -0.39
CA VAL A 54 1.23 -1.03 0.34
C VAL A 54 1.28 0.48 0.09
N ALA A 55 2.45 1.09 0.19
CA ALA A 55 2.63 2.52 -0.08
C ALA A 55 2.25 2.91 -1.52
N VAL A 56 2.54 2.05 -2.51
CA VAL A 56 2.12 2.27 -3.90
C VAL A 56 0.59 2.23 -4.03
N LEU A 57 -0.05 1.22 -3.45
CA LEU A 57 -1.52 1.07 -3.51
C LEU A 57 -2.25 2.25 -2.86
N GLU A 58 -1.72 2.75 -1.75
CA GLU A 58 -2.25 3.94 -1.07
C GLU A 58 -2.01 5.21 -1.89
N GLY A 59 -0.80 5.38 -2.43
CA GLY A 59 -0.45 6.50 -3.30
C GLY A 59 -1.28 6.58 -4.57
N ASP A 60 -1.61 5.43 -5.17
CA ASP A 60 -2.47 5.37 -6.35
C ASP A 60 -3.92 5.76 -6.02
N MET A 61 -4.43 5.34 -4.87
CA MET A 61 -5.75 5.79 -4.40
C MET A 61 -5.81 7.30 -4.17
N ASP A 62 -4.79 7.87 -3.53
CA ASP A 62 -4.69 9.31 -3.33
C ASP A 62 -4.69 10.08 -4.65
N ARG A 63 -3.98 9.57 -5.67
CA ARG A 63 -3.97 10.15 -7.01
C ARG A 63 -5.34 10.09 -7.67
N LEU A 64 -6.02 8.95 -7.61
CA LEU A 64 -7.36 8.79 -8.16
C LEU A 64 -8.36 9.74 -7.49
N TYR A 65 -8.31 9.89 -6.17
CA TYR A 65 -9.17 10.85 -5.47
C TYR A 65 -8.87 12.29 -5.88
N ARG A 66 -7.60 12.68 -5.99
CA ARG A 66 -7.24 14.03 -6.46
C ARG A 66 -7.77 14.32 -7.85
N ILE A 67 -7.67 13.36 -8.77
CA ILE A 67 -8.21 13.49 -10.12
C ILE A 67 -9.74 13.63 -10.08
N ALA A 68 -10.43 12.76 -9.33
CA ALA A 68 -11.88 12.83 -9.19
C ALA A 68 -12.36 14.18 -8.63
N PHE A 69 -11.69 14.71 -7.60
CA PHE A 69 -12.01 16.02 -7.05
C PHE A 69 -11.71 17.16 -8.03
N ALA A 70 -10.60 17.08 -8.78
CA ALA A 70 -10.27 18.08 -9.79
C ALA A 70 -11.34 18.11 -10.91
N TYR A 71 -11.78 16.94 -11.39
CA TYR A 71 -12.86 16.85 -12.36
C TYR A 71 -14.18 17.40 -11.81
N LYS A 72 -14.56 17.02 -10.58
CA LYS A 72 -15.80 17.50 -9.98
C LYS A 72 -15.79 19.02 -9.82
N LYS A 73 -14.67 19.58 -9.37
CA LYS A 73 -14.51 21.03 -9.27
C LYS A 73 -14.60 21.72 -10.64
N ALA A 74 -13.92 21.19 -11.65
CA ALA A 74 -13.98 21.77 -13.00
C ALA A 74 -15.41 21.75 -13.58
N ASP A 75 -16.16 20.69 -13.30
CA ASP A 75 -17.58 20.58 -13.66
C ASP A 75 -18.45 21.60 -12.91
N ASP A 76 -18.26 21.75 -11.60
CA ASP A 76 -18.99 22.73 -10.78
C ASP A 76 -18.68 24.18 -11.20
N ASP A 77 -17.41 24.48 -11.48
CA ASP A 77 -16.97 25.79 -11.96
C ASP A 77 -17.58 26.09 -13.35
N ALA A 78 -17.58 25.11 -14.27
CA ALA A 78 -18.19 25.25 -15.59
C ALA A 78 -19.72 25.44 -15.50
N ALA A 79 -20.40 24.70 -14.61
CA ALA A 79 -21.83 24.87 -14.37
C ALA A 79 -22.15 26.26 -13.78
N ALA A 80 -21.32 26.76 -12.86
CA ALA A 80 -21.46 28.09 -12.30
C ALA A 80 -21.28 29.18 -13.37
N ASP A 81 -20.29 29.03 -14.25
CA ASP A 81 -20.08 29.95 -15.36
C ASP A 81 -21.24 29.93 -16.36
N LEU A 82 -21.77 28.74 -16.70
CA LEU A 82 -22.95 28.61 -17.56
C LEU A 82 -24.18 29.29 -16.96
N ARG A 83 -24.43 29.16 -15.65
CA ARG A 83 -25.52 29.88 -14.96
C ARG A 83 -25.33 31.39 -15.04
N ARG A 84 -24.09 31.86 -14.91
CA ARG A 84 -23.76 33.29 -14.96
C ARG A 84 -23.94 33.87 -16.36
N THR A 85 -23.55 33.16 -17.41
CA THR A 85 -23.67 33.62 -18.80
C THR A 85 -25.06 33.39 -19.39
N HIS A 86 -25.79 32.37 -18.92
CA HIS A 86 -27.11 31.98 -19.41
C HIS A 86 -28.10 31.71 -18.26
N PRO A 87 -28.61 32.76 -17.58
CA PRO A 87 -29.41 32.62 -16.38
C PRO A 87 -30.78 31.96 -16.58
N ASN A 88 -31.23 31.81 -17.84
CA ASN A 88 -32.54 31.24 -18.19
C ASN A 88 -32.46 29.79 -18.71
N LEU A 89 -31.27 29.18 -18.76
CA LEU A 89 -31.15 27.76 -19.11
C LEU A 89 -31.60 26.89 -17.92
N PRO A 90 -32.47 25.89 -18.14
CA PRO A 90 -32.75 24.88 -17.12
C PRO A 90 -31.56 23.92 -17.05
N ILE A 91 -30.62 24.20 -16.13
CA ILE A 91 -29.44 23.37 -15.81
C ILE A 91 -29.44 22.90 -14.36
#